data_AF-A0A3N5GUC3-F1
#
_entry.id   AF-A0A3N5GUC3-F1
#
_cell.length_a   1.000
_cell.length_b   1.000
_cell.length_c   1.000
_cell.angle_alpha   90.00
_cell.angle_beta   90.00
_cell.angle_gamma   90.00
#
_symmetry.space_group_name_H-M   'P 1'
#
loop_
_entity.id
_entity.type
_entity.pdbx_description
1 polymer ?
#
loop_
_entity_poly.entity_id
_entity_poly.type
_entity_poly.pdbx_seq_one_letter_code
_entity_poly.pdbx_strand_id
1 'polypeptide(L)'
;MGDEAYGIDRATIARMAHEIAGVVAMGVELAIVIGGGNIFRGVAGGAAGMDRATADYMGMLATVMNSLALQDALRQEGVAARVQSALKIE
;
A
#
# COMPACT_ATOMS: atom_id res chain seq x y z
N MET A 1 2.03 7.48 11.72
CA MET A 1 0.79 7.79 10.96
C MET A 1 0.95 9.22 10.50
N GLY A 2 0.70 9.52 9.22
CA GLY A 2 0.83 10.87 8.66
C GLY A 2 -0.32 11.79 9.06
N ASP A 3 -0.20 13.09 8.73
CA ASP A 3 -1.11 14.15 9.18
C ASP A 3 -2.45 14.21 8.41
N GLU A 4 -2.57 13.51 7.27
CA GLU A 4 -3.82 13.46 6.50
C GLU A 4 -4.76 12.33 6.97
N ALA A 5 -6.05 12.65 7.08
CA ALA A 5 -7.09 11.73 7.58
C ALA A 5 -7.35 10.50 6.68
N TYR A 6 -6.91 10.53 5.42
CA TYR A 6 -7.07 9.46 4.44
C TYR A 6 -6.02 9.61 3.32
N GLY A 7 -5.80 8.55 2.54
CA GLY A 7 -4.88 8.56 1.41
C GLY A 7 -3.47 8.06 1.71
N ILE A 8 -2.50 8.47 0.87
CA ILE A 8 -1.12 7.98 0.91
C ILE A 8 -0.20 9.12 1.35
N ASP A 9 0.28 9.05 2.59
CA ASP A 9 1.25 10.01 3.13
C ASP A 9 2.67 9.69 2.65
N ARG A 10 3.23 10.60 1.84
CA ARG A 10 4.56 10.41 1.23
C ARG A 10 5.68 10.31 2.27
N ALA A 11 5.63 11.10 3.33
CA ALA A 11 6.67 11.10 4.36
C ALA A 11 6.71 9.77 5.13
N THR A 12 5.54 9.21 5.44
CA THR A 12 5.41 7.90 6.09
C THR A 12 5.94 6.79 5.18
N ILE A 13 5.60 6.79 3.89
CA ILE A 13 6.11 5.78 2.96
C ILE A 13 7.62 5.88 2.79
N ALA A 14 8.18 7.08 2.63
CA ALA A 14 9.62 7.28 2.49
C ALA A 14 10.38 6.75 3.73
N ARG A 15 9.87 7.05 4.93
CA ARG A 15 10.42 6.48 6.17
C ARG A 15 10.36 4.96 6.20
N MET A 16 9.21 4.36 5.85
CA MET A 16 9.09 2.90 5.79
C MET A 16 10.06 2.28 4.77
N ALA A 17 10.20 2.88 3.60
CA ALA A 17 11.13 2.42 2.58
C ALA A 17 12.58 2.44 3.08
N HIS A 18 12.98 3.50 3.78
CA HIS A 18 14.30 3.60 4.41
C HIS A 18 14.54 2.53 5.47
N GLU A 19 13.57 2.31 6.36
CA GLU A 19 13.62 1.25 7.39
C GLU A 19 13.74 -0.15 6.74
N ILE A 20 12.95 -0.42 5.69
CA ILE A 20 12.99 -1.68 4.93
C ILE A 20 14.34 -1.86 4.22
N ALA A 21 14.88 -0.81 3.62
CA ALA A 21 16.19 -0.86 2.95
C ALA A 21 17.30 -1.28 3.93
N GLY A 22 17.24 -0.81 5.17
CA GLY A 22 18.15 -1.26 6.24
C GLY A 22 18.05 -2.76 6.52
N VAL A 23 16.84 -3.31 6.58
CA VAL A 23 16.62 -4.76 6.79
C VAL A 23 17.12 -5.57 5.60
N VAL A 24 16.87 -5.13 4.37
CA VAL A 24 17.37 -5.80 3.16
C VAL A 24 18.90 -5.78 3.12
N ALA A 25 19.54 -4.68 3.52
CA ALA A 25 20.99 -4.57 3.59
C ALA A 25 21.65 -5.55 4.57
N MET A 26 20.88 -6.08 5.54
CA MET A 26 21.33 -7.16 6.43
C MET A 26 21.32 -8.55 5.76
N GLY A 27 20.85 -8.66 4.51
CA GLY A 27 20.72 -9.92 3.76
C GLY A 27 19.44 -10.69 4.06
N VAL A 28 18.43 -10.05 4.66
CA VAL A 28 17.13 -10.66 4.98
C VAL A 28 16.22 -10.63 3.76
N GLU A 29 15.61 -11.78 3.42
CA GLU A 29 14.58 -11.86 2.40
C GLU A 29 13.21 -11.43 2.96
N LEU A 30 12.52 -10.53 2.25
CA LEU A 30 11.28 -9.92 2.73
C LEU A 30 10.11 -10.15 1.78
N ALA A 31 8.94 -10.44 2.37
CA ALA A 31 7.64 -10.36 1.75
C ALA A 31 6.75 -9.45 2.59
N ILE A 32 6.11 -8.46 1.97
CA ILE A 32 5.32 -7.44 2.67
C ILE A 32 3.86 -7.57 2.22
N VAL A 33 2.94 -7.66 3.18
CA VAL A 33 1.49 -7.63 2.94
C VAL A 33 0.95 -6.28 3.40
N ILE A 34 0.28 -5.56 2.50
CA ILE A 34 -0.18 -4.19 2.76
C ILE A 34 -1.71 -4.15 2.77
N GLY A 35 -2.29 -3.55 3.81
CA GLY A 35 -3.72 -3.28 3.89
C GLY A 35 -4.13 -2.02 3.11
N GLY A 36 -5.42 -1.89 2.77
CA GLY A 36 -5.97 -0.76 2.00
C GLY A 36 -6.77 0.24 2.85
N GLY A 37 -6.75 0.09 4.18
CA GLY A 37 -7.68 0.79 5.08
C GLY A 37 -7.54 2.31 5.11
N ASN A 38 -6.36 2.85 4.81
CA ASN A 38 -6.10 4.30 4.67
C ASN A 38 -6.84 4.91 3.46
N ILE A 39 -7.12 4.13 2.42
CA ILE A 39 -7.87 4.58 1.24
C ILE A 39 -9.34 4.18 1.41
N PHE A 40 -9.61 2.91 1.76
CA PHE A 40 -10.96 2.37 1.85
C PHE A 40 -11.82 3.07 2.92
N ARG A 41 -11.26 3.44 4.08
CA ARG A 41 -12.03 4.21 5.08
C ARG A 41 -12.44 5.59 4.58
N GLY A 42 -11.65 6.21 3.69
CA GLY A 42 -11.99 7.49 3.07
C GLY A 42 -13.18 7.39 2.10
N VAL A 43 -13.34 6.25 1.43
CA VAL A 43 -14.50 5.97 0.54
C VAL A 43 -15.68 5.30 1.25
N ALA A 44 -15.49 4.71 2.44
CA ALA A 44 -16.54 4.02 3.18
C ALA A 44 -17.76 4.92 3.48
N GLY A 45 -17.55 6.21 3.74
CA GLY A 45 -18.65 7.18 3.92
C GLY A 45 -19.48 7.40 2.66
N GLY A 46 -18.88 7.33 1.47
CA GLY A 46 -19.55 7.42 0.17
C GLY A 46 -20.09 6.09 -0.35
N ALA A 47 -19.67 4.97 0.22
CA ALA A 47 -20.11 3.63 -0.12
C ALA A 47 -21.36 3.17 0.66
N ALA A 48 -22.01 4.06 1.42
CA ALA A 48 -23.25 3.74 2.12
C ALA A 48 -24.34 3.33 1.11
N GLY A 49 -24.79 2.08 1.18
CA GLY A 49 -25.75 1.49 0.24
C GLY A 49 -25.11 0.72 -0.93
N MET A 50 -23.78 0.62 -0.96
CA MET A 50 -23.07 -0.24 -1.92
C MET A 50 -23.19 -1.72 -1.56
N ASP A 51 -23.24 -2.57 -2.58
CA ASP A 51 -23.14 -4.01 -2.38
C ASP A 51 -21.81 -4.39 -1.74
N ARG A 52 -21.85 -5.32 -0.79
CA ARG A 52 -20.69 -5.72 0.00
C ARG A 52 -19.54 -6.24 -0.87
N ALA A 53 -19.82 -7.01 -1.91
CA ALA A 53 -18.76 -7.54 -2.78
C ALA A 53 -18.05 -6.42 -3.55
N THR A 54 -18.79 -5.38 -3.96
CA THR A 54 -18.21 -4.20 -4.61
C THR A 54 -17.31 -3.43 -3.65
N ALA A 55 -17.75 -3.26 -2.40
CA ALA A 55 -16.96 -2.61 -1.35
C ALA A 55 -15.67 -3.40 -1.04
N ASP A 56 -15.75 -4.72 -0.92
CA ASP A 56 -14.58 -5.58 -0.71
C ASP A 56 -13.59 -5.49 -1.88
N TYR A 57 -14.10 -5.43 -3.13
CA TYR A 57 -13.26 -5.25 -4.31
C TYR A 57 -12.53 -3.91 -4.33
N MET A 58 -13.21 -2.82 -3.96
CA MET A 58 -12.58 -1.51 -3.77
C MET A 58 -11.49 -1.55 -2.69
N GLY A 59 -11.74 -2.28 -1.59
CA GLY A 59 -10.75 -2.53 -0.54
C GLY A 59 -9.52 -3.26 -1.04
N MET A 60 -9.69 -4.27 -1.90
CA MET A 60 -8.56 -4.98 -2.54
C MET A 60 -7.81 -4.10 -3.56
N LEU A 61 -8.49 -3.24 -4.32
CA LEU A 61 -7.80 -2.28 -5.19
C LEU A 61 -6.99 -1.26 -4.39
N ALA A 62 -7.46 -0.88 -3.19
CA ALA A 62 -6.71 -0.03 -2.28
C ALA A 62 -5.40 -0.66 -1.79
N THR A 63 -5.35 -1.98 -1.56
CA THR A 63 -4.08 -2.65 -1.20
C THR A 63 -3.08 -2.58 -2.35
N VAL A 64 -3.55 -2.72 -3.59
CA VAL A 64 -2.70 -2.61 -4.79
C VAL A 64 -2.14 -1.20 -4.92
N MET A 65 -2.96 -0.16 -4.75
CA MET A 65 -2.51 1.23 -4.81
C MET A 65 -1.39 1.51 -3.79
N ASN A 66 -1.55 1.06 -2.54
CA ASN A 66 -0.50 1.21 -1.53
C ASN A 66 0.76 0.41 -1.88
N SER A 67 0.60 -0.78 -2.46
CA SER A 67 1.73 -1.63 -2.88
C SER A 67 2.57 -0.98 -3.98
N LEU A 68 1.91 -0.36 -4.96
CA LEU A 68 2.60 0.40 -6.01
C LEU A 68 3.33 1.63 -5.44
N ALA A 69 2.70 2.34 -4.49
CA ALA A 69 3.33 3.48 -3.84
C ALA A 69 4.58 3.08 -3.03
N LEU A 70 4.51 1.98 -2.27
CA LEU A 70 5.67 1.48 -1.53
C LEU A 70 6.76 0.97 -2.48
N GLN A 71 6.39 0.28 -3.57
CA GLN A 71 7.35 -0.17 -4.58
C GLN A 71 8.15 0.99 -5.18
N ASP A 72 7.48 2.10 -5.53
CA ASP A 72 8.16 3.28 -6.06
C ASP A 72 9.13 3.89 -5.03
N ALA A 73 8.72 3.99 -3.77
CA ALA A 73 9.59 4.50 -2.71
C ALA A 73 10.79 3.59 -2.44
N LEU A 74 10.60 2.27 -2.41
CA LEU A 74 11.69 1.30 -2.30
C LEU A 74 12.68 1.41 -3.46
N ARG A 75 12.18 1.64 -4.67
CA ARG A 75 13.02 1.88 -5.84
C ARG A 75 13.88 3.14 -5.68
N GLN A 76 13.34 4.20 -5.08
CA GLN A 76 14.10 5.43 -4.80
C GLN A 76 15.22 5.20 -3.76
N GLU A 77 15.02 4.27 -2.82
CA GLU A 77 16.05 3.80 -1.87
C GLU A 77 17.00 2.73 -2.47
N GLY A 78 16.88 2.42 -3.77
CA GLY A 78 17.74 1.43 -4.45
C GLY A 78 17.37 -0.03 -4.17
N VAL A 79 16.22 -0.30 -3.55
CA VAL A 79 15.74 -1.65 -3.25
C VAL A 79 14.89 -2.17 -4.41
N ALA A 80 15.29 -3.30 -4.99
CA ALA A 80 14.48 -3.98 -5.99
C ALA A 80 13.24 -4.61 -5.35
N ALA A 81 12.05 -4.17 -5.79
CA ALA A 81 10.77 -4.67 -5.29
C ALA A 81 9.82 -5.01 -6.43
N ARG A 82 8.98 -6.04 -6.24
CA ARG A 82 7.95 -6.45 -7.20
C ARG A 82 6.61 -6.60 -6.49
N VAL A 83 5.58 -5.90 -6.99
CA VAL A 83 4.20 -6.10 -6.54
C VAL A 83 3.64 -7.38 -7.15
N GLN A 84 2.98 -8.18 -6.32
CA GLN A 84 2.18 -9.33 -6.72
C GLN A 84 0.75 -9.10 -6.24
N SER A 85 -0.23 -9.40 -7.10
CA SER A 85 -1.64 -9.17 -6.83
C SER A 85 -2.44 -10.45 -7.05
N ALA A 86 -3.39 -10.71 -6.15
CA ALA A 86 -4.38 -11.76 -6.33
C ALA A 86 -5.46 -11.36 -7.36
N LEU A 87 -5.63 -10.04 -7.57
CA LEU A 87 -6.46 -9.52 -8.65
C LEU A 87 -5.65 -9.47 -9.94
N LYS A 88 -6.23 -9.92 -11.05
CA LYS A 88 -5.68 -9.68 -12.37
C LYS A 88 -5.88 -8.21 -12.72
N ILE A 89 -4.78 -7.51 -12.94
CA ILE A 89 -4.76 -6.12 -13.35
C ILE A 89 -4.02 -6.12 -14.68
N GLU A 90 -4.75 -5.82 -15.75
CA GLU A 90 -4.22 -5.69 -17.11
C GLU A 90 -3.80 -4.24 -17.39
#